data_AF-E5XNS4-F1
#
_entry.id   AF-E5XNS4-F1
#
_cell.length_a   1.000
_cell.length_b   1.000
_cell.length_c   1.000
_cell.angle_alpha   90.00
_cell.angle_beta   90.00
_cell.angle_gamma   90.00
#
_symmetry.space_group_name_H-M   'P 1'
#
loop_
_entity.id
_entity.type
_entity.pdbx_description
1 polymer ?
#
loop_
_entity_poly.entity_id
_entity_poly.type
_entity_poly.pdbx_seq_one_letter_code
_entity_poly.pdbx_strand_id
1 'polypeptide(L)'
;MSGPLKSDSEEMRAVAGLINSVVEEMRSEFEKLTARGDELAEGWVGVSGSKYRAPWEEWKRGGKAVIDALEGESGLLDESAAEYDRQESENKQGFGQVEARLNF
;
A
#
# COMPACT_ATOMS: atom_id res chain seq x y z
N MET A 1 17.51 21.78 -15.51
CA MET A 1 17.66 21.06 -14.24
C MET A 1 16.31 20.44 -13.90
N SER A 2 16.09 19.14 -14.18
CA SER A 2 14.92 18.41 -13.68
C SER A 2 15.20 18.14 -12.21
N GLY A 3 14.72 19.03 -11.36
CA GLY A 3 15.10 19.13 -9.94
C GLY A 3 14.47 18.03 -9.06
N PRO A 4 14.82 18.00 -7.77
CA PRO A 4 14.54 16.96 -6.76
C PRO A 4 13.16 16.28 -6.81
N LEU A 5 12.10 17.00 -7.21
CA LEU A 5 10.73 16.48 -7.33
C LEU A 5 10.61 15.22 -8.20
N LYS A 6 11.39 15.11 -9.29
CA LYS A 6 11.37 13.90 -10.13
C LYS A 6 12.02 12.70 -9.42
N SER A 7 13.08 12.94 -8.66
CA SER A 7 13.73 11.91 -7.84
C SER A 7 12.80 11.44 -6.72
N ASP A 8 12.08 12.39 -6.10
CA ASP A 8 11.14 12.10 -5.02
C ASP A 8 9.96 11.26 -5.53
N SER A 9 9.41 11.57 -6.71
CA SER A 9 8.34 10.77 -7.35
C SER A 9 8.80 9.34 -7.67
N GLU A 10 10.02 9.17 -8.20
CA GLU A 10 10.59 7.85 -8.49
C GLU A 10 10.82 7.04 -7.20
N GLU A 11 11.28 7.67 -6.12
CA GLU A 11 11.45 7.03 -4.82
C GLU A 11 10.11 6.61 -4.20
N MET A 12 9.09 7.47 -4.26
CA MET A 12 7.74 7.15 -3.77
C MET A 12 7.13 5.95 -4.48
N ARG A 13 7.25 5.87 -5.81
CA ARG A 13 6.80 4.70 -6.59
C ARG A 13 7.57 3.44 -6.23
N ALA A 14 8.87 3.54 -5.98
CA ALA A 14 9.68 2.40 -5.57
C ALA A 14 9.24 1.87 -4.18
N VAL A 15 8.96 2.76 -3.24
CA VAL A 15 8.45 2.39 -1.91
C VAL A 15 7.03 1.81 -2.02
N ALA A 16 6.13 2.43 -2.79
CA ALA A 16 4.79 1.91 -3.02
C ALA A 16 4.83 0.50 -3.63
N GLY A 17 5.70 0.26 -4.63
CA GLY A 17 5.91 -1.06 -5.22
C GLY A 17 6.42 -2.11 -4.23
N LEU A 18 7.33 -1.73 -3.32
CA LEU A 18 7.81 -2.61 -2.25
C LEU A 18 6.67 -2.96 -1.29
N ILE A 19 5.90 -1.95 -0.84
CA ILE A 19 4.76 -2.16 0.06
C ILE A 19 3.73 -3.08 -0.61
N ASN A 20 3.37 -2.82 -1.86
CA ASN A 20 2.44 -3.66 -2.63
C ASN A 20 2.90 -5.12 -2.69
N SER A 21 4.20 -5.35 -2.94
CA SER A 21 4.75 -6.71 -2.98
C SER A 21 4.61 -7.41 -1.63
N VAL A 22 4.94 -6.71 -0.54
CA VAL A 22 4.80 -7.23 0.83
C VAL A 22 3.34 -7.49 1.19
N VAL A 23 2.43 -6.60 0.79
CA VAL A 23 0.99 -6.74 1.05
C VAL A 23 0.41 -7.96 0.34
N GLU A 24 0.78 -8.20 -0.92
CA GLU A 24 0.34 -9.39 -1.65
C GLU A 24 0.85 -10.69 -1.01
N GLU A 25 2.11 -10.73 -0.58
CA GLU A 25 2.65 -11.87 0.17
C GLU A 25 1.92 -12.06 1.51
N MET A 26 1.68 -10.98 2.25
CA MET A 26 0.96 -11.00 3.52
C MET A 26 -0.49 -11.47 3.34
N ARG A 27 -1.20 -11.02 2.30
CA ARG A 27 -2.55 -11.48 1.98
C ARG A 27 -2.54 -12.98 1.70
N SER A 28 -1.63 -13.44 0.85
CA SER A 28 -1.55 -14.86 0.49
C SER A 28 -1.30 -15.76 1.72
N GLU A 29 -0.35 -15.38 2.57
CA GLU A 29 -0.03 -16.16 3.76
C GLU A 29 -1.12 -16.04 4.84
N PHE A 30 -1.73 -14.88 4.98
CA PHE A 30 -2.87 -14.67 5.89
C PHE A 30 -4.07 -15.52 5.48
N GLU A 31 -4.41 -15.60 4.20
CA GLU A 31 -5.50 -16.46 3.69
C GLU A 31 -5.20 -17.94 3.96
N LYS A 32 -3.96 -18.40 3.73
CA LYS A 32 -3.57 -19.79 4.02
C LYS A 32 -3.66 -20.11 5.51
N LEU A 33 -3.22 -19.19 6.37
CA LEU A 33 -3.23 -19.39 7.82
C LEU A 33 -4.65 -19.33 8.38
N THR A 34 -5.48 -18.42 7.87
CA THR A 34 -6.89 -18.33 8.27
C THR A 34 -7.67 -19.57 7.89
N ALA A 35 -7.50 -20.08 6.67
CA ALA A 35 -8.13 -21.34 6.25
C ALA A 35 -7.76 -22.52 7.16
N ARG A 36 -6.46 -22.72 7.43
CA ARG A 36 -5.99 -23.80 8.32
C ARG A 36 -6.45 -23.60 9.77
N GLY A 37 -6.48 -22.36 10.25
CA GLY A 37 -6.91 -22.06 11.61
C GLY A 37 -8.42 -22.21 11.79
N ASP A 38 -9.21 -21.92 10.76
CA ASP A 38 -10.66 -22.15 10.76
C ASP A 38 -10.97 -23.66 10.79
N GLU A 39 -10.28 -24.48 9.99
CA GLU A 39 -10.37 -25.95 10.07
C GLU A 39 -10.04 -26.47 11.47
N LEU A 40 -8.98 -25.94 12.10
CA LEU A 40 -8.58 -26.30 13.45
C LEU A 40 -9.63 -25.87 14.49
N ALA A 41 -10.18 -24.67 14.35
CA ALA A 41 -11.18 -24.10 15.26
C ALA A 41 -12.54 -24.83 15.17
N GLU A 42 -12.90 -25.37 14.00
CA GLU A 42 -14.07 -26.24 13.82
C GLU A 42 -13.90 -27.58 14.56
N GLY A 43 -12.68 -28.12 14.58
CA GLY A 43 -12.36 -29.36 15.30
C GLY A 43 -12.30 -29.22 16.83
N TRP A 44 -12.26 -28.01 17.36
CA TRP A 44 -12.17 -27.76 18.80
C TRP A 44 -13.55 -27.77 19.47
N VAL A 45 -13.87 -28.90 20.12
CA VAL A 45 -15.10 -29.08 20.91
C VAL A 45 -14.83 -28.87 22.41
N GLY A 46 -15.79 -28.29 23.14
CA GLY A 46 -15.74 -28.12 24.59
C GLY A 46 -15.08 -26.80 25.06
N VAL A 47 -14.58 -26.79 26.31
CA VAL A 47 -14.08 -25.58 27.00
C VAL A 47 -12.89 -24.92 26.29
N SER A 48 -12.06 -25.69 25.58
CA SER A 48 -10.96 -25.15 24.80
C SER A 48 -11.47 -24.42 23.54
N GLY A 49 -12.44 -25.02 22.83
CA GLY A 49 -13.03 -24.39 21.63
C GLY A 49 -13.71 -23.06 21.93
N SER A 50 -14.43 -22.95 23.04
CA SER A 50 -15.07 -21.68 23.43
C SER A 50 -14.06 -20.60 23.84
N LYS A 51 -12.90 -20.98 24.40
CA LYS A 51 -11.85 -20.04 24.81
C LYS A 51 -11.02 -19.50 23.65
N TYR A 52 -10.73 -20.31 22.64
CA TYR A 52 -9.86 -19.90 21.54
C TYR A 52 -10.59 -19.27 20.36
N ARG A 53 -11.89 -19.50 20.20
CA ARG A 53 -12.66 -18.91 19.09
C ARG A 53 -12.65 -17.38 19.11
N ALA A 54 -12.88 -16.74 20.25
CA ALA A 54 -12.91 -15.28 20.33
C ALA A 54 -11.54 -14.63 20.05
N PRO A 55 -10.42 -15.07 20.68
CA PRO A 55 -9.08 -14.59 20.33
C PRO A 55 -8.69 -14.87 18.88
N TRP A 56 -9.12 -16.00 18.31
CA TRP A 56 -8.87 -16.32 16.89
C TRP A 56 -9.56 -15.32 15.96
N GLU A 57 -10.85 -15.04 16.20
CA GLU A 57 -11.58 -14.02 15.42
C GLU A 57 -10.99 -12.62 15.59
N GLU A 58 -10.49 -12.28 16.78
CA GLU A 58 -9.80 -11.01 17.03
C GLU A 58 -8.49 -10.91 16.25
N TRP A 59 -7.69 -11.98 16.25
CA TRP A 59 -6.47 -12.05 15.46
C TRP A 59 -6.76 -11.89 13.96
N LYS A 60 -7.81 -12.55 13.43
CA LYS A 60 -8.22 -12.39 12.03
C LYS A 60 -8.58 -10.95 11.69
N ARG A 61 -9.36 -10.29 12.55
CA ARG A 61 -9.72 -8.86 12.35
C ARG A 61 -8.48 -7.97 12.37
N GLY A 62 -7.56 -8.19 13.30
CA GLY A 62 -6.32 -7.43 13.41
C GLY A 62 -5.41 -7.61 12.20
N GLY A 63 -5.20 -8.86 11.76
CA GLY A 63 -4.40 -9.16 10.57
C GLY A 63 -4.96 -8.51 9.31
N LYS A 64 -6.28 -8.59 9.11
CA LYS A 64 -6.95 -7.90 8.00
C LYS A 64 -6.79 -6.38 8.09
N ALA A 65 -6.93 -5.79 9.29
CA ALA A 65 -6.77 -4.35 9.46
C ALA A 65 -5.36 -3.85 9.10
N VAL A 66 -4.32 -4.62 9.42
CA VAL A 66 -2.93 -4.28 9.04
C VAL A 66 -2.74 -4.35 7.52
N ILE A 67 -3.24 -5.42 6.89
CA ILE A 67 -3.18 -5.59 5.44
C ILE A 67 -3.89 -4.42 4.74
N ASP A 68 -5.13 -4.12 5.14
CA ASP A 68 -5.94 -3.05 4.55
C ASP A 68 -5.27 -1.67 4.74
N ALA A 69 -4.61 -1.43 5.88
CA ALA A 69 -3.90 -0.18 6.14
C ALA A 69 -2.67 -0.01 5.24
N LEU A 70 -1.85 -1.05 5.08
CA LEU A 70 -0.68 -1.02 4.20
C LEU A 70 -1.08 -0.85 2.73
N GLU A 71 -2.16 -1.51 2.30
CA GLU A 71 -2.76 -1.34 0.97
C GLU A 71 -3.17 0.13 0.77
N GLY A 72 -3.83 0.74 1.76
CA GLY A 72 -4.18 2.16 1.72
C GLY A 72 -2.97 3.10 1.65
N GLU A 73 -1.93 2.86 2.45
CA GLU A 73 -0.71 3.68 2.44
C GLU A 73 0.05 3.60 1.10
N SER A 74 0.13 2.41 0.51
CA SER A 74 0.74 2.23 -0.81
C SER A 74 0.00 3.03 -1.90
N GLY A 75 -1.34 3.03 -1.87
CA GLY A 75 -2.16 3.81 -2.79
C GLY A 75 -1.93 5.32 -2.65
N LEU A 76 -1.82 5.81 -1.41
CA LEU A 76 -1.53 7.23 -1.15
C LEU A 76 -0.14 7.65 -1.66
N LEU A 77 0.86 6.76 -1.59
CA LEU A 77 2.19 7.00 -2.14
C LEU A 77 2.17 7.08 -3.67
N ASP A 78 1.45 6.16 -4.33
CA ASP A 78 1.28 6.18 -5.79
C ASP A 78 0.53 7.44 -6.27
N GLU A 79 -0.54 7.83 -5.58
CA GLU A 79 -1.29 9.07 -5.85
C GLU A 79 -0.39 10.30 -5.72
N SER A 80 0.41 10.36 -4.64
CA SER A 80 1.31 11.48 -4.39
C SER A 80 2.41 11.58 -5.45
N ALA A 81 2.97 10.44 -5.89
CA ALA A 81 3.94 10.42 -6.98
C ALA A 81 3.33 10.91 -8.31
N ALA A 82 2.09 10.51 -8.61
CA ALA A 82 1.38 10.98 -9.80
C ALA A 82 1.14 12.50 -9.77
N GLU A 83 0.81 13.07 -8.61
CA GLU A 83 0.65 14.52 -8.44
C GLU A 83 1.97 15.28 -8.63
N TYR A 84 3.09 14.74 -8.13
CA TYR A 84 4.40 15.36 -8.36
C TYR A 84 4.81 15.36 -9.84
N ASP A 85 4.57 14.25 -10.54
CA ASP A 85 4.84 14.18 -11.99
C ASP A 85 3.98 15.17 -12.78
N ARG A 86 2.70 15.33 -12.37
CA ARG A 86 1.79 16.30 -12.97
C ARG A 86 2.32 17.73 -12.78
N GLN A 87 2.66 18.12 -11.55
CA GLN A 87 3.20 19.45 -11.25
C GLN A 87 4.50 19.73 -12.02
N GLU A 88 5.41 18.75 -12.10
CA GLU A 88 6.65 18.88 -12.87
C GLU A 88 6.36 19.08 -14.37
N SER A 89 5.37 18.38 -14.92
CA SER A 89 4.97 18.53 -16.32
C SER A 89 4.37 19.92 -16.61
N GLU A 90 3.53 20.43 -15.71
CA GLU A 90 2.92 21.75 -15.79
C GLU A 90 3.98 22.85 -15.69
N ASN A 91 4.92 22.70 -14.74
CA ASN A 91 6.05 23.63 -14.58
C ASN A 91 6.92 23.69 -15.85
N LYS A 92 7.27 22.53 -16.43
CA LYS A 92 8.04 22.44 -17.68
C LYS A 92 7.35 23.16 -18.84
N GLN A 93 6.03 23.00 -18.98
CA GLN A 93 5.25 23.68 -20.01
C GLN A 93 5.23 25.20 -19.78
N GLY A 94 5.04 25.65 -18.55
CA GLY A 94 5.08 27.07 -18.18
C GLY A 94 6.43 27.71 -18.48
N PHE A 95 7.53 27.07 -18.09
CA PHE A 95 8.88 27.55 -18.39
C PHE A 95 9.16 27.61 -19.90
N GLY A 96 8.78 26.58 -20.65
CA GLY A 96 8.94 26.57 -22.11
C GLY A 96 8.18 27.71 -22.81
N GLN A 97 6.99 28.06 -22.32
CA GLN A 97 6.24 29.20 -22.85
C GLN A 97 6.87 30.56 -22.52
N VAL A 98 7.43 30.72 -21.31
CA VAL A 98 8.14 31.95 -20.91
C VAL A 98 9.43 32.11 -21.69
N GLU A 99 10.22 31.05 -21.85
CA GLU A 99 11.47 31.07 -22.62
C GLU A 99 11.20 31.36 -24.10
N ALA A 100 10.13 30.79 -24.67
CA ALA A 100 9.70 31.14 -26.03
C ALA A 100 9.32 32.63 -26.15
N ARG A 101 8.65 33.22 -25.16
CA ARG A 101 8.29 34.65 -25.17
C ARG A 101 9.46 35.61 -25.03
N LEU A 102 10.57 35.20 -24.40
CA LEU A 102 11.74 36.04 -24.18
C LEU A 102 12.75 36.01 -25.35
N ASN A 103 12.61 35.04 -26.27
CA ASN A 103 13.48 34.86 -27.44
C ASN A 103 12.89 35.42 -28.75
N PHE A 104 11.82 36.23 -28.67
CA PHE A 104 11.28 37.07 -29.74
C PHE A 104 11.36 38.54 -29.33
#